data_AF-A0A972E6P7-F1
#
_entry.id   AF-A0A972E6P7-F1
#
_cell.length_a   1.000
_cell.length_b   1.000
_cell.length_c   1.000
_cell.angle_alpha   90.00
_cell.angle_beta   90.00
_cell.angle_gamma   90.00
#
_symmetry.space_group_name_H-M   'P 1'
#
loop_
_entity.id
_entity.type
_entity.pdbx_description
1 polymer ?
#
loop_
_entity_poly.entity_id
_entity_poly.type
_entity_poly.pdbx_seq_one_letter_code
_entity_poly.pdbx_strand_id
1 'polypeptide(L)'
;MALKLFLNSKTILEHTFPLIDTNAYDAEEVDRFLDMVIQDYKMAETNALISLDEYSSLKDKAKTLEMEKRQLEVECEKYKARFTNIKSSDNVTTDNIELVKKINALEKFLWSNGFNPNTIK
;
A
#
# COMPACT_ATOMS: atom_id res chain seq x y z
N MET A 1 12.49 15.41 4.82
CA MET A 1 13.34 16.42 5.50
C MET A 1 13.56 17.55 4.51
N ALA A 2 13.30 18.81 4.84
CA ALA A 2 13.53 19.90 3.89
C ALA A 2 15.03 20.16 3.75
N LEU A 3 15.58 20.11 2.52
CA LEU A 3 16.97 20.51 2.27
C LEU A 3 17.15 21.96 2.70
N LYS A 4 18.15 22.21 3.54
CA LYS A 4 18.65 23.56 3.79
C LYS A 4 20.01 23.68 3.10
N LEU A 5 19.98 24.13 1.84
CA LEU A 5 21.19 24.51 1.11
C LEU A 5 21.76 25.79 1.72
N PHE A 6 23.08 25.94 1.68
CA PHE A 6 23.77 27.13 2.19
C PHE A 6 23.62 28.32 1.23
N LEU A 7 23.61 28.05 -0.08
CA LEU A 7 23.48 29.02 -1.15
C LEU A 7 22.20 28.77 -1.95
N ASN A 8 21.61 29.86 -2.43
CA ASN A 8 20.49 29.86 -3.36
C ASN A 8 20.97 30.39 -4.72
N SER A 9 20.35 30.00 -5.83
CA SER A 9 20.70 30.46 -7.18
C SER A 9 20.75 31.98 -7.29
N LYS A 10 19.86 32.69 -6.57
CA LYS A 10 19.86 34.16 -6.51
C LYS A 10 21.10 34.71 -5.80
N THR A 11 21.48 34.13 -4.67
CA THR A 11 22.67 34.59 -3.92
C THR A 11 23.95 34.29 -4.67
N ILE A 12 24.00 33.20 -5.46
CA ILE A 12 25.15 32.90 -6.34
C ILE A 12 25.24 33.92 -7.47
N LEU A 13 24.12 34.26 -8.10
CA LEU A 13 24.09 35.21 -9.23
C LEU A 13 24.43 36.64 -8.80
N GLU A 14 24.01 37.04 -7.60
CA GLU A 14 24.21 38.40 -7.07
C GLU A 14 25.55 38.56 -6.32
N HIS A 15 26.29 37.47 -6.07
CA HIS A 15 27.57 37.55 -5.37
C HIS A 15 28.63 38.23 -6.24
N THR A 16 29.16 39.36 -5.76
CA THR A 16 30.27 40.08 -6.38
C THR A 16 31.51 39.91 -5.53
N PHE A 17 32.56 39.32 -6.09
CA PHE A 17 33.85 39.19 -5.41
C PHE A 17 34.58 40.55 -5.36
N PRO A 18 35.17 40.93 -4.22
CA PRO A 18 35.99 42.12 -4.13
C PRO A 18 37.27 41.96 -4.96
N LEU A 19 37.67 43.04 -5.63
CA LEU A 19 38.92 43.11 -6.36
C LEU A 19 40.02 43.62 -5.43
N ILE A 20 41.16 42.93 -5.37
CA ILE A 20 42.28 43.31 -4.51
C ILE A 20 43.20 44.29 -5.21
N ASP A 21 43.56 44.07 -6.48
CA ASP A 21 44.29 45.04 -7.31
C ASP A 21 44.28 44.61 -8.79
N THR A 22 43.99 45.56 -9.70
CA THR A 22 44.03 45.39 -11.18
C THR A 22 43.38 44.09 -11.71
N ASN A 23 42.04 44.05 -11.74
CA ASN A 23 41.24 43.00 -12.39
C ASN A 23 41.37 41.57 -11.83
N ALA A 24 42.00 41.38 -10.66
CA ALA A 24 42.04 40.09 -9.98
C ALA A 24 41.08 40.06 -8.77
N TYR A 25 40.36 38.95 -8.63
CA TYR A 25 39.57 38.64 -7.43
C TYR A 25 40.46 38.10 -6.32
N ASP A 26 40.04 38.27 -5.06
CA ASP A 26 40.66 37.57 -3.94
C ASP A 26 40.55 36.05 -4.13
N ALA A 27 41.69 35.39 -4.32
CA ALA A 27 41.75 33.96 -4.52
C ALA A 27 41.20 33.19 -3.31
N GLU A 28 41.42 33.67 -2.08
CA GLU A 28 40.94 32.95 -0.90
C GLU A 28 39.43 33.05 -0.71
N GLU A 29 38.83 34.21 -1.03
CA GLU A 29 37.39 34.38 -0.97
C GLU A 29 36.67 33.58 -2.04
N VAL A 30 37.22 33.57 -3.26
CA VAL A 30 36.71 32.75 -4.36
C VAL A 30 36.78 31.27 -4.00
N ASP A 31 37.89 30.80 -3.43
CA ASP A 31 38.05 29.39 -3.03
C ASP A 31 37.05 28.99 -1.95
N ARG A 32 36.90 29.80 -0.89
CA ARG A 32 35.87 29.59 0.15
C ARG A 32 34.45 29.55 -0.41
N PHE A 33 34.16 30.40 -1.39
CA PHE A 33 32.86 30.42 -2.05
C PHE A 33 32.63 29.17 -2.91
N LEU A 34 33.62 28.74 -3.67
CA LEU A 34 33.56 27.53 -4.48
C LEU A 34 33.42 26.28 -3.62
N ASP A 35 34.09 26.20 -2.46
CA ASP A 35 33.92 25.12 -1.50
C ASP A 35 32.46 24.99 -1.01
N MET A 36 31.80 26.11 -0.71
CA MET A 36 30.38 26.12 -0.34
C MET A 36 29.49 25.64 -1.49
N VAL A 37 29.76 26.08 -2.72
CA VAL A 37 29.03 25.63 -3.91
C VAL A 37 29.20 24.12 -4.12
N ILE A 38 30.42 23.60 -3.98
CA ILE A 38 30.70 22.17 -4.11
C ILE A 38 29.95 21.37 -3.03
N GLN A 39 29.90 21.86 -1.80
CA GLN A 39 29.18 21.21 -0.71
C GLN A 39 27.67 21.15 -0.99
N ASP A 40 27.06 22.24 -1.46
CA ASP A 40 25.65 22.28 -1.82
C ASP A 40 25.31 21.35 -2.99
N TYR A 41 26.19 21.28 -4.00
CA TYR A 41 26.02 20.34 -5.12
C TYR A 41 26.10 18.88 -4.66
N LYS A 42 27.05 18.52 -3.79
CA LYS A 42 27.14 17.18 -3.20
C LYS A 42 25.89 16.85 -2.39
N MET A 43 25.36 17.81 -1.62
CA MET A 43 24.09 17.64 -0.91
C MET A 43 22.92 17.47 -1.86
N ALA A 44 22.85 18.21 -2.97
CA ALA A 44 21.79 18.06 -3.96
C ALA A 44 21.84 16.69 -4.65
N GLU A 45 23.02 16.23 -5.08
CA GLU A 45 23.20 14.92 -5.72
C GLU A 45 22.81 13.76 -4.81
N THR A 46 23.30 13.77 -3.56
CA THR A 46 22.97 12.74 -2.58
C THR A 46 21.47 12.69 -2.29
N ASN A 47 20.82 13.84 -2.13
CA ASN A 47 19.38 13.90 -1.90
C ASN A 47 18.57 13.52 -3.14
N ALA A 48 19.03 13.83 -4.34
CA ALA A 48 18.38 13.38 -5.57
C ALA A 48 18.41 11.85 -5.68
N LEU A 49 19.56 11.22 -5.35
CA LEU A 49 19.70 9.77 -5.30
C LEU A 49 18.79 9.14 -4.24
N ILE A 50 18.76 9.69 -3.02
CA ILE A 50 17.88 9.21 -1.93
C ILE A 50 16.41 9.35 -2.33
N SER A 51 16.03 10.51 -2.88
CA SER A 51 14.64 10.76 -3.30
C SER A 51 14.21 9.83 -4.43
N LEU A 52 15.12 9.49 -5.33
CA LEU A 52 14.85 8.55 -6.43
C LEU A 52 14.61 7.13 -5.90
N ASP A 53 15.42 6.69 -4.95
CA ASP A 53 15.28 5.38 -4.30
C ASP A 53 13.98 5.31 -3.47
N GLU A 54 13.71 6.34 -2.67
CA GLU A 54 12.46 6.47 -1.91
C GLU A 54 11.24 6.45 -2.84
N TYR A 55 11.29 7.20 -3.94
CA TYR A 55 10.22 7.23 -4.95
C TYR A 55 10.01 5.86 -5.59
N SER A 56 11.09 5.16 -5.97
CA SER A 56 11.02 3.81 -6.51
C SER A 56 10.36 2.85 -5.52
N SER A 57 10.80 2.88 -4.26
CA SER A 57 10.24 2.03 -3.20
C SER A 57 8.75 2.32 -2.94
N LEU A 58 8.34 3.59 -2.97
CA LEU A 58 6.95 4.00 -2.80
C LEU A 58 6.09 3.54 -3.98
N LYS A 59 6.62 3.65 -5.20
CA LYS A 59 5.94 3.21 -6.42
C LYS A 59 5.69 1.70 -6.41
N ASP A 60 6.67 0.92 -5.98
CA ASP A 60 6.52 -0.53 -5.86
C ASP A 60 5.50 -0.90 -4.79
N LYS A 61 5.53 -0.24 -3.62
CA LYS A 61 4.52 -0.42 -2.56
C LYS A 61 3.12 -0.04 -3.02
N ALA A 62 2.97 1.05 -3.77
CA ALA A 62 1.68 1.47 -4.31
C ALA A 62 1.13 0.40 -5.28
N LYS A 63 1.98 -0.12 -6.17
CA LYS A 63 1.60 -1.20 -7.09
C LYS A 63 1.19 -2.48 -6.36
N THR A 64 1.92 -2.89 -5.32
CA THR A 64 1.54 -4.08 -4.53
C THR A 64 0.21 -3.88 -3.81
N LEU A 65 -0.03 -2.70 -3.23
CA LEU A 65 -1.29 -2.38 -2.56
C LEU A 65 -2.46 -2.32 -3.54
N GLU A 66 -2.28 -1.78 -4.74
CA GLU A 66 -3.30 -1.80 -5.79
C GLU A 66 -3.65 -3.23 -6.22
N MET A 67 -2.65 -4.11 -6.35
CA MET A 67 -2.88 -5.52 -6.65
C MET A 67 -3.63 -6.23 -5.53
N GLU A 68 -3.25 -6.01 -4.27
CA GLU A 68 -3.92 -6.58 -3.09
C GLU A 68 -5.37 -6.08 -2.97
N LYS A 69 -5.59 -4.77 -3.14
CA LYS A 69 -6.93 -4.18 -3.16
C LYS A 69 -7.81 -4.85 -4.23
N ARG A 70 -7.28 -5.03 -5.45
CA ARG A 70 -8.01 -5.69 -6.53
C ARG A 70 -8.35 -7.15 -6.20
N GLN A 71 -7.44 -7.88 -5.56
CA GLN A 71 -7.70 -9.25 -5.11
C GLN A 71 -8.80 -9.27 -4.05
N LEU A 72 -8.71 -8.40 -3.05
CA LEU A 72 -9.72 -8.28 -1.99
C LEU A 72 -11.10 -7.88 -2.54
N GLU A 73 -11.16 -7.01 -3.55
CA GLU A 73 -12.41 -6.65 -4.23
C GLU A 73 -13.04 -7.87 -4.92
N VAL A 74 -12.24 -8.66 -5.65
CA VAL A 74 -12.71 -9.91 -6.29
C VAL A 74 -13.18 -10.92 -5.25
N GLU A 75 -12.45 -11.07 -4.14
CA GLU A 75 -12.87 -11.94 -3.04
C GLU A 75 -14.17 -11.45 -2.40
N CYS A 76 -14.28 -10.15 -2.13
CA CYS A 76 -15.52 -9.54 -1.62
C CYS A 76 -16.70 -9.79 -2.54
N GLU A 77 -16.54 -9.63 -3.85
CA GLU A 77 -17.58 -9.93 -4.83
C GLU A 77 -17.95 -11.42 -4.84
N LYS A 78 -16.96 -12.31 -4.78
CA LYS A 78 -17.18 -13.76 -4.69
C LYS A 78 -17.93 -14.15 -3.42
N TYR A 79 -17.57 -13.56 -2.28
CA TYR A 79 -18.29 -13.78 -1.01
C TYR A 79 -19.69 -13.19 -1.08
N LYS A 80 -19.87 -11.96 -1.60
CA LYS A 80 -21.19 -11.38 -1.82
C LYS A 80 -22.07 -12.28 -2.69
N ALA A 81 -21.55 -12.81 -3.80
CA ALA A 81 -22.29 -13.75 -4.66
C ALA A 81 -22.65 -15.06 -3.95
N ARG A 82 -21.80 -15.55 -3.04
CA ARG A 82 -22.12 -16.70 -2.18
C ARG A 82 -23.22 -16.36 -1.18
N PHE A 83 -23.15 -15.18 -0.57
CA PHE A 83 -24.15 -14.70 0.39
C PHE A 83 -25.47 -14.29 -0.26
N THR A 84 -25.51 -13.84 -1.52
CA THR A 84 -26.78 -13.56 -2.21
C THR A 84 -27.63 -14.82 -2.42
N ASN A 85 -26.99 -15.98 -2.57
CA ASN A 85 -27.66 -17.28 -2.64
C ASN A 85 -28.06 -17.80 -1.26
N ILE A 86 -27.38 -17.33 -0.20
CA ILE A 86 -27.78 -17.55 1.19
C ILE A 86 -28.67 -16.37 1.58
N LYS A 87 -29.90 -16.33 1.06
CA LYS A 87 -30.87 -15.36 1.57
C LYS A 87 -30.91 -15.49 3.09
N SER A 88 -30.74 -14.37 3.80
CA SER A 88 -31.12 -14.20 5.21
C SER A 88 -32.63 -14.33 5.34
N SER A 89 -33.15 -15.50 5.00
CA SER A 89 -34.46 -15.90 5.45
C SER A 89 -34.21 -16.36 6.88
N ASP A 90 -34.71 -15.61 7.86
CA ASP A 90 -34.87 -16.11 9.23
C ASP A 90 -35.55 -17.50 9.23
N ASN A 91 -36.30 -17.83 8.17
CA ASN A 91 -36.90 -19.14 7.98
C ASN A 91 -35.94 -20.23 7.49
N VAL A 92 -34.77 -19.97 6.88
CA VAL A 92 -33.88 -21.07 6.45
C VAL A 92 -33.35 -21.84 7.66
N THR A 93 -33.09 -21.16 8.78
CA THR A 93 -32.66 -21.83 10.00
C THR A 93 -33.81 -22.61 10.65
N THR A 94 -35.02 -22.06 10.68
CA THR A 94 -36.19 -22.77 11.23
C THR A 94 -36.67 -23.90 10.32
N ASP A 95 -36.69 -23.70 9.00
CA ASP A 95 -37.03 -24.70 7.99
C ASP A 95 -36.02 -25.85 8.00
N ASN A 96 -34.72 -25.54 8.14
CA ASN A 96 -33.69 -26.57 8.31
C ASN A 96 -33.89 -27.35 9.61
N ILE A 97 -34.23 -26.68 10.72
CA ILE A 97 -34.54 -27.35 12.00
C ILE A 97 -35.81 -28.20 11.87
N GLU A 98 -36.84 -27.74 11.17
CA GLU A 98 -38.07 -28.49 10.91
C GLU A 98 -37.82 -29.70 10.00
N LEU A 99 -37.00 -29.55 8.96
CA LEU A 99 -36.55 -30.64 8.09
C LEU A 99 -35.79 -31.70 8.89
N VAL A 100 -34.86 -31.29 9.75
CA VAL A 100 -34.14 -32.22 10.64
C VAL A 100 -35.10 -32.94 11.60
N LYS A 101 -36.09 -32.24 12.18
CA LYS A 101 -37.12 -32.88 13.03
C LYS A 101 -37.97 -33.89 12.25
N LYS A 102 -38.38 -33.56 11.02
CA LYS A 102 -39.12 -34.47 10.14
C LYS A 102 -38.30 -35.69 9.75
N ILE A 103 -37.01 -35.50 9.38
CA ILE A 103 -36.07 -36.59 9.08
C ILE A 103 -35.94 -37.52 10.29
N ASN A 104 -35.72 -36.98 11.49
CA ASN A 104 -35.58 -37.78 12.71
C ASN A 104 -36.87 -38.56 13.05
N ALA A 105 -38.05 -37.96 12.84
CA ALA A 105 -39.33 -38.66 12.99
C ALA A 105 -39.51 -39.80 11.99
N LEU A 106 -39.11 -39.59 10.73
CA LEU A 106 -39.11 -40.61 9.68
C LEU A 106 -38.12 -41.73 9.98
N GLU A 107 -36.91 -41.41 10.44
CA GLU A 107 -35.92 -42.40 10.86
C GLU A 107 -36.46 -43.27 12.00
N LYS A 108 -37.03 -42.67 13.05
CA LYS A 108 -37.65 -43.41 14.16
C LYS A 108 -38.80 -44.30 13.69
N PHE A 109 -39.63 -43.81 12.76
CA PHE A 109 -40.70 -44.61 12.17
C PHE A 109 -40.14 -45.80 11.38
N LEU A 110 -39.10 -45.61 10.57
CA LEU A 110 -38.45 -46.69 9.82
C LEU A 110 -37.84 -47.73 10.77
N TRP A 111 -37.13 -47.29 11.81
CA TRP A 111 -36.60 -48.15 12.86
C TRP A 111 -37.70 -48.94 13.58
N SER A 112 -38.82 -48.29 13.90
CA SER A 112 -39.97 -48.93 14.55
C SER A 112 -40.68 -49.96 13.66
N ASN A 113 -40.58 -49.82 12.34
CA ASN A 113 -41.11 -50.79 11.37
C ASN A 113 -40.07 -51.86 10.96
N GLY A 114 -38.91 -51.91 11.64
CA GLY A 114 -37.88 -52.91 11.40
C GLY A 114 -37.01 -52.68 10.15
N PHE A 115 -37.12 -51.51 9.51
CA PHE A 115 -36.28 -51.12 8.39
C PHE A 115 -35.07 -50.32 8.89
N ASN A 116 -33.86 -50.76 8.56
CA ASN A 116 -32.65 -50.01 8.90
C ASN A 116 -32.42 -48.89 7.85
N PRO A 117 -32.55 -47.61 8.22
CA PRO A 117 -32.46 -46.49 7.27
C PRO A 117 -31.09 -46.42 6.57
N ASN A 118 -30.04 -46.95 7.19
CA ASN A 118 -28.68 -46.97 6.65
C ASN A 118 -28.46 -48.02 5.54
N THR A 119 -29.47 -48.82 5.23
CA THR A 119 -29.39 -49.90 4.21
C THR A 119 -30.21 -49.60 2.95
N ILE A 120 -31.00 -48.52 2.96
CA ILE A 120 -31.80 -48.07 1.82
C ILE A 120 -30.87 -47.24 0.92
N LYS A 121 -30.46 -47.81 -0.22
CA LYS A 121 -29.69 -47.13 -1.27
C LYS A 121 -30.60 -46.40 -2.24
#